data_AF-A0A0K0D4C5-F1
#
_entry.id   AF-A0A0K0D4C5-F1
#
_cell.length_a   1.000
_cell.length_b   1.000
_cell.length_c   1.000
_cell.angle_alpha   90.00
_cell.angle_beta   90.00
_cell.angle_gamma   90.00
#
_symmetry.space_group_name_H-M   'P 1'
#
loop_
_entity.id
_entity.type
_entity.pdbx_description
1 polymer ?
#
loop_
_entity_poly.entity_id
_entity_poly.type
_entity_poly.pdbx_seq_one_letter_code
_entity_poly.pdbx_strand_id
1 'polypeptide(L)'
;MADQIVRVLGFDWIYCLLSPGVHSGTVFLALRILLALLAHPHLMTKFREGTSNGGWLADADSVVRNRAAVVLGFSVSAHGGAVGSKIDINPELQNCAGFAALEHLMAAHADKPHAYMAMLAVLVGQPVKDLRFCENFNVEQIWTHVFGLSFNSSVYEAIRSAEFCYDALVPLLAMVRACIYSGNEALEGWTIEYPCAVVQMITFLYQNSPSFYTMAHSEEFVLAMFFSLIQVFQ
;
A
#
# COMPACT_ATOMS: atom_id res chain seq x y z
N MET A 1 -21.60 4.75 -1.60
CA MET A 1 -20.89 5.83 -0.85
C MET A 1 -19.42 5.86 -1.22
N ALA A 2 -18.70 4.73 -1.19
CA ALA A 2 -17.31 4.60 -1.66
C ALA A 2 -17.10 5.16 -3.08
N ASP A 3 -18.00 4.87 -4.02
CA ASP A 3 -17.94 5.41 -5.39
C ASP A 3 -17.94 6.94 -5.45
N GLN A 4 -18.73 7.58 -4.60
CA GLN A 4 -18.81 9.05 -4.57
C GLN A 4 -17.54 9.63 -3.96
N ILE A 5 -16.97 8.97 -2.95
CA ILE A 5 -15.67 9.37 -2.36
C ILE A 5 -14.58 9.31 -3.43
N VAL A 6 -14.43 8.19 -4.14
CA VAL A 6 -13.41 8.06 -5.20
C VAL A 6 -13.69 9.00 -6.37
N ARG A 7 -14.95 9.20 -6.76
CA ARG A 7 -15.32 10.12 -7.83
C ARG A 7 -14.98 11.58 -7.51
N VAL A 8 -15.20 12.01 -6.26
CA VAL A 8 -15.01 13.40 -5.85
C VAL A 8 -13.57 13.67 -5.42
N LEU A 9 -12.99 12.80 -4.59
CA LEU A 9 -11.67 13.03 -3.99
C LEU A 9 -10.53 12.30 -4.74
N GLY A 10 -10.81 11.22 -5.45
CA GLY A 10 -9.79 10.31 -5.97
C GLY A 10 -9.21 9.39 -4.90
N PHE A 11 -8.13 8.67 -5.24
CA PHE A 11 -7.36 7.85 -4.28
C PHE A 11 -6.16 8.58 -3.67
N ASP A 12 -5.66 9.60 -4.35
CA ASP A 12 -4.40 10.29 -4.06
C ASP A 12 -4.40 11.12 -2.78
N TRP A 13 -5.56 11.59 -2.33
CA TRP A 13 -5.69 12.24 -1.02
C TRP A 13 -5.30 11.29 0.13
N ILE A 14 -5.47 9.96 -0.04
CA ILE A 14 -5.07 8.96 0.95
C ILE A 14 -3.55 8.90 1.03
N TYR A 15 -2.84 9.05 -0.09
CA TYR A 15 -1.38 9.06 -0.12
C TYR A 15 -0.79 10.20 0.71
N CYS A 16 -1.49 11.34 0.79
CA CYS A 16 -1.11 12.45 1.67
C CYS A 16 -1.09 12.03 3.14
N LEU A 17 -2.03 11.18 3.55
CA LEU A 17 -2.14 10.64 4.91
C LEU A 17 -1.16 9.49 5.20
N LEU A 18 -0.50 8.98 4.16
CA LEU A 18 0.55 7.97 4.21
C LEU A 18 1.94 8.58 3.97
N SER A 19 2.05 9.92 4.02
CA SER A 19 3.33 10.59 3.79
C SER A 19 4.32 10.30 4.94
N PRO A 20 5.63 10.28 4.64
CA PRO A 20 6.65 10.08 5.67
C PRO A 20 6.52 11.12 6.80
N GLY A 21 6.66 10.68 8.06
CA GLY A 21 6.56 11.55 9.23
C GLY A 21 5.14 11.75 9.78
N VAL A 22 4.11 11.20 9.14
CA VAL A 22 2.74 11.20 9.68
C VAL A 22 2.62 10.25 10.88
N HIS A 23 1.83 10.66 11.88
CA HIS A 23 1.60 9.86 13.09
C HIS A 23 0.99 8.48 12.77
N SER A 24 1.45 7.44 13.47
CA SER A 24 1.05 6.04 13.23
C SER A 24 -0.47 5.80 13.25
N GLY A 25 -1.20 6.50 14.12
CA GLY A 25 -2.66 6.43 14.17
C GLY A 25 -3.36 6.99 12.92
N THR A 26 -2.77 8.01 12.28
CA THR A 26 -3.30 8.58 11.03
C THR A 26 -3.03 7.64 9.86
N VAL A 27 -1.81 7.08 9.79
CA VAL A 27 -1.45 6.05 8.80
C VAL A 27 -2.40 4.85 8.90
N PHE A 28 -2.68 4.39 10.12
CA PHE A 28 -3.63 3.31 10.37
C PHE A 28 -5.03 3.63 9.83
N LEU A 29 -5.56 4.82 10.12
CA LEU A 29 -6.88 5.23 9.62
C LEU A 29 -6.89 5.35 8.09
N ALA A 30 -5.83 5.89 7.49
CA ALA A 30 -5.69 5.98 6.05
C ALA A 30 -5.70 4.61 5.38
N LEU A 31 -4.97 3.63 5.93
CA LEU A 31 -4.97 2.24 5.47
C LEU A 31 -6.37 1.60 5.61
N ARG A 32 -7.07 1.83 6.72
CA ARG A 32 -8.45 1.34 6.87
C ARG A 32 -9.39 1.90 5.82
N ILE A 33 -9.28 3.20 5.52
CA ILE A 33 -10.08 3.83 4.49
C ILE A 33 -9.72 3.24 3.12
N LEU A 34 -8.43 3.09 2.82
CA LEU A 34 -7.97 2.49 1.56
C LEU A 34 -8.55 1.10 1.38
N LEU A 35 -8.39 0.21 2.37
CA LEU A 35 -8.96 -1.14 2.33
C LEU A 35 -10.49 -1.11 2.11
N ALA A 36 -11.20 -0.10 2.62
CA ALA A 36 -12.66 0.00 2.49
C ALA A 36 -13.09 0.38 1.09
N LEU A 37 -12.28 1.18 0.40
CA LEU A 37 -12.47 1.46 -1.01
C LEU A 37 -12.14 0.22 -1.85
N LEU A 38 -10.98 -0.40 -1.58
CA LEU A 38 -10.46 -1.56 -2.31
C LEU A 38 -11.28 -2.85 -2.13
N ALA A 39 -12.11 -2.94 -1.09
CA ALA A 39 -13.08 -4.03 -0.92
C ALA A 39 -14.10 -4.13 -2.08
N HIS A 40 -14.22 -3.09 -2.91
CA HIS A 40 -15.08 -3.11 -4.10
C HIS A 40 -14.23 -3.44 -5.34
N PRO A 41 -14.49 -4.56 -6.06
CA PRO A 41 -13.64 -5.03 -7.16
C PRO A 41 -13.41 -4.01 -8.28
N HIS A 42 -14.42 -3.20 -8.61
CA HIS A 42 -14.30 -2.17 -9.63
C HIS A 42 -13.43 -0.98 -9.18
N LEU A 43 -13.45 -0.65 -7.88
CA LEU A 43 -12.55 0.37 -7.33
C LEU A 43 -11.13 -0.15 -7.22
N MET A 44 -10.95 -1.44 -6.90
CA MET A 44 -9.64 -2.09 -6.96
C MET A 44 -9.02 -2.01 -8.35
N THR A 45 -9.81 -2.27 -9.39
CA THR A 45 -9.35 -2.16 -10.79
C THR A 45 -8.90 -0.74 -11.12
N LYS A 46 -9.72 0.26 -10.77
CA LYS A 46 -9.36 1.68 -10.96
C LYS A 46 -8.12 2.09 -10.19
N PHE A 47 -7.96 1.58 -8.97
CA PHE A 47 -6.77 1.81 -8.14
C PHE A 47 -5.52 1.21 -8.80
N ARG A 48 -5.61 -0.03 -9.29
CA ARG A 48 -4.53 -0.71 -10.00
C ARG A 48 -4.10 0.06 -11.25
N GLU A 49 -5.07 0.54 -12.03
CA GLU A 49 -4.81 1.28 -13.27
C GLU A 49 -4.46 2.76 -13.06
N GLY A 50 -4.65 3.30 -11.84
CA GLY A 50 -4.41 4.72 -11.57
C GLY A 50 -5.44 5.67 -12.20
N THR A 51 -6.63 5.20 -12.58
CA THR A 51 -7.60 5.94 -13.41
C THR A 51 -8.56 6.85 -12.63
N SER A 52 -8.29 7.12 -11.35
CA SER A 52 -9.17 7.94 -10.48
C SER A 52 -8.37 8.72 -9.42
N ASN A 53 -7.39 9.50 -9.88
CA ASN A 53 -6.58 10.40 -9.04
C ASN A 53 -6.87 11.88 -9.36
N GLY A 54 -6.54 12.78 -8.44
CA GLY A 54 -6.59 14.24 -8.63
C GLY A 54 -7.94 14.90 -8.38
N GLY A 55 -8.96 14.13 -7.95
CA GLY A 55 -10.32 14.63 -7.72
C GLY A 55 -10.37 15.72 -6.64
N TRP A 56 -9.67 15.51 -5.52
CA TRP A 56 -9.68 16.42 -4.37
C TRP A 56 -9.03 17.78 -4.66
N LEU A 57 -8.23 17.88 -5.73
CA LEU A 57 -7.58 19.12 -6.17
C LEU A 57 -8.33 19.80 -7.33
N ALA A 58 -9.34 19.16 -7.92
CA ALA A 58 -10.04 19.66 -9.11
C ALA A 58 -10.62 21.07 -8.90
N ASP A 59 -11.17 21.36 -7.71
CA ASP A 59 -11.72 22.68 -7.38
C ASP A 59 -10.71 23.60 -6.66
N ALA A 60 -9.57 23.07 -6.21
CA ALA A 60 -8.53 23.84 -5.53
C ALA A 60 -7.83 24.84 -6.47
N ASP A 61 -7.89 24.60 -7.79
CA ASP A 61 -7.39 25.52 -8.84
C ASP A 61 -8.02 26.93 -8.73
N SER A 62 -9.23 27.03 -8.18
CA SER A 62 -9.90 28.32 -7.91
C SER A 62 -9.34 29.08 -6.68
N VAL A 63 -8.83 28.36 -5.68
CA VAL A 63 -8.31 28.91 -4.41
C VAL A 63 -6.83 29.26 -4.54
N VAL A 64 -6.05 28.45 -5.27
CA VAL A 64 -4.61 28.65 -5.46
C VAL A 64 -4.29 29.86 -6.36
N ARG A 65 -5.24 30.30 -7.20
CA ARG A 65 -5.12 31.59 -7.93
C ARG A 65 -5.00 32.82 -7.02
N ASN A 66 -5.41 32.72 -5.75
CA ASN A 66 -5.48 33.88 -4.85
C ASN A 66 -4.44 33.90 -3.71
N ARG A 67 -3.85 32.76 -3.30
CA ARG A 67 -2.81 32.73 -2.25
C ARG A 67 -1.84 31.57 -2.44
N ALA A 68 -0.58 31.81 -2.04
CA ALA A 68 0.59 30.95 -2.16
C ALA A 68 0.31 29.43 -2.02
N ALA A 69 0.81 28.71 -3.02
CA ALA A 69 0.39 27.37 -3.46
C ALA A 69 1.01 26.19 -2.68
N VAL A 70 0.58 25.99 -1.43
CA VAL A 70 0.85 24.73 -0.70
C VAL A 70 -0.44 24.21 -0.08
N VAL A 71 -0.87 23.02 -0.52
CA VAL A 71 -2.03 22.31 0.04
C VAL A 71 -1.52 20.97 0.58
N LEU A 72 -1.74 20.72 1.88
CA LEU A 72 -1.28 19.52 2.60
C LEU A 72 0.23 19.21 2.45
N GLY A 73 1.08 20.23 2.33
CA GLY A 73 2.53 20.06 2.22
C GLY A 73 3.05 19.79 0.80
N PHE A 74 2.17 19.66 -0.19
CA PHE A 74 2.56 19.55 -1.59
C PHE A 74 2.61 20.93 -2.24
N SER A 75 3.73 21.22 -2.93
CA SER A 75 3.83 22.38 -3.81
C SER A 75 3.01 22.08 -5.06
N VAL A 76 1.87 22.76 -5.21
CA VAL A 76 0.97 22.54 -6.36
C VAL A 76 1.48 23.30 -7.60
N SER A 77 2.39 24.26 -7.42
CA SER A 77 3.06 25.00 -8.49
C SER A 77 4.27 24.22 -9.02
N ALA A 78 4.09 23.43 -10.07
CA ALA A 78 5.20 22.70 -10.69
C ALA A 78 6.17 23.61 -11.49
N HIS A 79 5.74 24.77 -11.97
CA HIS A 79 6.57 25.63 -12.82
C HIS A 79 6.26 27.10 -12.56
N GLY A 80 7.28 27.97 -12.64
CA GLY A 80 7.19 29.42 -12.52
C GLY A 80 6.37 30.09 -13.63
N GLY A 81 5.08 29.74 -13.72
CA GLY A 81 4.12 30.26 -14.68
C GLY A 81 3.50 31.55 -14.18
N ALA A 82 3.42 32.54 -15.07
CA ALA A 82 2.79 33.81 -14.82
C ALA A 82 1.35 33.66 -14.31
N VAL A 83 0.92 34.65 -13.51
CA VAL A 83 -0.45 34.78 -12.98
C VAL A 83 -1.48 34.48 -14.07
N GLY A 84 -2.22 33.37 -13.92
CA GLY A 84 -3.29 32.96 -14.84
C GLY A 84 -3.03 31.69 -15.66
N SER A 85 -1.85 31.07 -15.60
CA SER A 85 -1.64 29.73 -16.17
C SER A 85 -2.36 28.67 -15.33
N LYS A 86 -3.04 27.71 -15.98
CA LYS A 86 -3.56 26.51 -15.33
C LYS A 86 -2.45 25.88 -14.50
N ILE A 87 -2.72 25.63 -13.22
CA ILE A 87 -1.76 24.95 -12.38
C ILE A 87 -1.88 23.47 -12.75
N ASP A 88 -1.02 23.03 -13.65
CA ASP A 88 -0.93 21.62 -14.01
C ASP A 88 -0.41 20.86 -12.79
N ILE A 89 -1.35 20.33 -11.99
CA ILE A 89 -1.09 19.29 -10.99
C ILE A 89 -0.26 18.23 -11.71
N ASN A 90 0.89 17.84 -11.14
CA ASN A 90 1.86 16.98 -11.82
C ASN A 90 1.14 15.83 -12.56
N PRO A 91 1.15 15.81 -13.90
CA PRO A 91 0.36 14.86 -14.69
C PRO A 91 0.79 13.41 -14.43
N GLU A 92 1.99 13.19 -13.88
CA GLU A 92 2.47 11.87 -13.44
C GLU A 92 1.70 11.36 -12.21
N LEU A 93 1.24 12.24 -11.30
CA LEU A 93 0.41 11.86 -10.15
C LEU A 93 -1.02 11.49 -10.57
N GLN A 94 -1.51 12.02 -11.69
CA GLN A 94 -2.86 11.74 -12.18
C GLN A 94 -3.03 10.32 -12.74
N ASN A 95 -1.94 9.69 -13.21
CA ASN A 95 -1.96 8.37 -13.83
C ASN A 95 -1.07 7.34 -13.13
N CYS A 96 -0.55 7.64 -11.93
CA CYS A 96 0.25 6.68 -11.18
C CYS A 96 -0.62 5.51 -10.70
N ALA A 97 -0.21 4.28 -11.05
CA ALA A 97 -0.82 3.06 -10.54
C ALA A 97 -0.74 3.02 -9.01
N GLY A 98 -1.83 2.63 -8.36
CA GLY A 98 -1.95 2.74 -6.91
C GLY A 98 -0.96 1.86 -6.14
N PHE A 99 -0.66 0.66 -6.65
CA PHE A 99 0.35 -0.22 -6.04
C PHE A 99 1.79 0.30 -6.20
N ALA A 100 2.08 1.01 -7.29
CA ALA A 100 3.37 1.67 -7.48
C ALA A 100 3.54 2.86 -6.52
N ALA A 101 2.47 3.61 -6.26
CA ALA A 101 2.46 4.66 -5.23
C ALA A 101 2.67 4.05 -3.82
N LEU A 102 1.97 2.94 -3.52
CA LEU A 102 2.12 2.24 -2.24
C LEU A 102 3.51 1.65 -2.03
N GLU A 103 4.23 1.27 -3.09
CA GLU A 103 5.60 0.76 -2.98
C GLU A 103 6.50 1.69 -2.14
N HIS A 104 6.49 2.97 -2.48
CA HIS A 104 7.29 3.99 -1.83
C HIS A 104 6.73 4.37 -0.44
N LEU A 105 5.41 4.52 -0.34
CA LEU A 105 4.76 4.93 0.90
C LEU A 105 4.86 3.87 1.99
N MET A 106 4.70 2.59 1.64
CA MET A 106 4.77 1.50 2.60
C MET A 106 6.21 1.26 3.07
N ALA A 107 7.21 1.44 2.20
CA ALA A 107 8.61 1.38 2.60
C ALA A 107 8.94 2.40 3.71
N ALA A 108 8.36 3.61 3.68
CA ALA A 108 8.51 4.63 4.73
C ALA A 108 7.77 4.28 6.04
N HIS A 109 6.99 3.21 6.05
CA HIS A 109 6.21 2.72 7.19
C HIS A 109 6.56 1.25 7.54
N ALA A 110 7.75 0.79 7.14
CA ALA A 110 8.23 -0.56 7.39
C ALA A 110 8.43 -0.90 8.88
N ASP A 111 8.52 0.13 9.73
CA ASP A 111 8.53 0.04 11.20
C ASP A 111 7.16 -0.27 11.80
N LYS A 112 6.07 -0.18 11.00
CA LYS A 112 4.70 -0.27 11.51
C LYS A 112 4.06 -1.62 11.15
N PRO A 113 3.67 -2.44 12.14
CA PRO A 113 3.10 -3.76 11.91
C PRO A 113 1.73 -3.73 11.19
N HIS A 114 0.91 -2.71 11.46
CA HIS A 114 -0.41 -2.56 10.84
C HIS A 114 -0.35 -2.29 9.33
N ALA A 115 0.78 -1.80 8.81
CA ALA A 115 1.00 -1.59 7.39
C ALA A 115 1.17 -2.92 6.66
N TYR A 116 1.94 -3.86 7.23
CA TYR A 116 2.05 -5.21 6.71
C TYR A 116 0.70 -5.93 6.72
N MET A 117 -0.05 -5.80 7.81
CA MET A 117 -1.40 -6.40 7.92
C MET A 117 -2.34 -5.86 6.84
N ALA A 118 -2.29 -4.55 6.58
CA ALA A 118 -3.10 -3.95 5.52
C ALA A 118 -2.72 -4.50 4.15
N MET A 119 -1.43 -4.58 3.82
CA MET A 119 -1.00 -5.10 2.52
C MET A 119 -1.30 -6.60 2.36
N LEU A 120 -1.18 -7.40 3.43
CA LEU A 120 -1.59 -8.80 3.42
C LEU A 120 -3.11 -8.96 3.27
N ALA A 121 -3.91 -8.08 3.88
CA ALA A 121 -5.35 -8.07 3.66
C ALA A 121 -5.72 -7.77 2.20
N VAL A 122 -5.00 -6.85 1.54
CA VAL A 122 -5.15 -6.62 0.10
C VAL A 122 -4.75 -7.87 -0.69
N LEU A 123 -3.60 -8.49 -0.37
CA LEU A 123 -3.10 -9.68 -1.05
C LEU A 123 -4.12 -10.83 -1.01
N VAL A 124 -4.76 -11.08 0.13
CA VAL A 124 -5.72 -12.19 0.30
C VAL A 124 -7.14 -11.80 -0.11
N GLY A 125 -7.38 -10.52 -0.43
CA GLY A 125 -8.71 -10.02 -0.82
C GLY A 125 -9.73 -10.01 0.33
N GLN A 126 -9.28 -9.95 1.59
CA GLN A 126 -10.15 -10.02 2.78
C GLN A 126 -10.57 -8.63 3.29
N PRO A 127 -11.81 -8.46 3.80
CA PRO A 127 -12.38 -7.16 4.10
C PRO A 127 -11.85 -6.48 5.39
N VAL A 128 -11.92 -5.15 5.37
CA VAL A 128 -11.41 -4.14 6.34
C VAL A 128 -11.78 -4.30 7.81
N LYS A 129 -12.90 -4.97 8.11
CA LYS A 129 -13.52 -4.87 9.44
C LYS A 129 -12.62 -5.41 10.55
N ASP A 130 -11.64 -6.22 10.16
CA ASP A 130 -10.73 -6.91 11.06
C ASP A 130 -9.33 -6.31 11.13
N LEU A 131 -9.04 -5.21 10.39
CA LEU A 131 -7.76 -4.50 10.58
C LEU A 131 -7.75 -3.85 11.96
N ARG A 132 -7.03 -4.47 12.89
CA ARG A 132 -6.81 -3.99 14.25
C ARG A 132 -5.52 -3.19 14.30
N PHE A 133 -5.50 -2.21 15.20
CA PHE A 133 -4.24 -1.55 15.54
C PHE A 133 -3.39 -2.58 16.30
N CYS A 134 -2.23 -2.90 15.75
CA CYS A 134 -1.31 -3.88 16.31
C CYS A 134 0.01 -3.17 16.62
N GLU A 135 0.69 -3.60 17.68
CA GLU A 135 2.05 -3.13 18.02
C GLU A 135 3.12 -4.16 17.65
N ASN A 136 2.72 -5.40 17.39
CA ASN A 136 3.57 -6.49 16.95
C ASN A 136 3.07 -7.05 15.63
N PHE A 137 3.93 -7.79 14.94
CA PHE A 137 3.60 -8.51 13.71
C PHE A 137 4.34 -9.84 13.67
N ASN A 138 3.58 -10.93 13.60
CA ASN A 138 4.10 -12.28 13.46
C ASN A 138 3.12 -13.14 12.63
N VAL A 139 3.56 -14.35 12.29
CA VAL A 139 2.79 -15.29 11.46
C VAL A 139 1.46 -15.71 12.11
N GLU A 140 1.40 -15.86 13.43
CA GLU A 140 0.15 -16.19 14.14
C GLU A 140 -0.90 -15.08 14.00
N GLN A 141 -0.48 -13.83 14.08
CA GLN A 141 -1.35 -12.69 13.88
C GLN A 141 -1.84 -12.60 12.43
N ILE A 142 -1.01 -12.97 11.45
CA ILE A 142 -1.43 -13.02 10.04
C ILE A 142 -2.55 -14.04 9.87
N TRP A 143 -2.40 -15.26 10.40
CA TRP A 143 -3.45 -16.29 10.35
C TRP A 143 -4.75 -15.83 11.01
N THR A 144 -4.62 -15.18 12.17
CA THR A 144 -5.76 -14.73 12.95
C THR A 144 -6.49 -13.56 12.29
N HIS A 145 -5.77 -12.53 11.84
CA HIS A 145 -6.34 -11.26 11.42
C HIS A 145 -6.56 -11.13 9.92
N VAL A 146 -5.77 -11.81 9.09
CA VAL A 146 -5.89 -11.74 7.62
C VAL A 146 -6.79 -12.85 7.10
N PHE A 147 -6.59 -14.09 7.56
CA PHE A 147 -7.41 -15.22 7.11
C PHE A 147 -8.65 -15.47 7.97
N GLY A 148 -8.82 -14.74 9.08
CA GLY A 148 -9.98 -14.87 9.96
C GLY A 148 -10.13 -16.26 10.57
N LEU A 149 -9.04 -17.02 10.68
CA LEU A 149 -9.08 -18.41 11.10
C LEU A 149 -9.31 -18.50 12.61
N SER A 150 -10.33 -19.26 13.00
CA SER A 150 -10.43 -19.76 14.37
C SER A 150 -9.44 -20.92 14.55
N PHE A 151 -9.06 -21.25 15.79
CA PHE A 151 -8.06 -22.28 16.11
C PHE A 151 -8.33 -23.67 15.50
N ASN A 152 -9.52 -23.92 14.93
CA ASN A 152 -9.93 -25.19 14.32
C ASN A 152 -10.17 -25.16 12.80
N SER A 153 -10.05 -24.01 12.13
CA SER A 153 -10.25 -23.91 10.67
C SER A 153 -8.98 -24.22 9.88
N SER A 154 -9.11 -24.85 8.72
CA SER A 154 -7.97 -25.20 7.89
C SER A 154 -7.48 -24.00 7.07
N VAL A 155 -6.24 -23.55 7.31
CA VAL A 155 -5.58 -22.47 6.56
C VAL A 155 -5.54 -22.79 5.07
N TYR A 156 -5.33 -24.07 4.74
CA TYR A 156 -5.22 -24.56 3.38
C TYR A 156 -6.49 -24.33 2.55
N GLU A 157 -7.67 -24.49 3.15
CA GLU A 157 -8.95 -24.30 2.46
C GLU A 157 -9.27 -22.82 2.26
N ALA A 158 -8.87 -21.96 3.22
CA ALA A 158 -8.93 -20.51 3.05
C ALA A 158 -8.03 -20.02 1.90
N ILE A 159 -6.83 -20.58 1.76
CA ILE A 159 -5.92 -20.26 0.65
C ILE A 159 -6.45 -20.74 -0.69
N ARG A 160 -7.02 -21.94 -0.76
CA ARG A 160 -7.58 -22.46 -2.02
C ARG A 160 -8.80 -21.69 -2.52
N SER A 161 -9.55 -21.09 -1.61
CA SER A 161 -10.75 -20.32 -1.94
C SER A 161 -10.51 -18.81 -2.12
N ALA A 162 -9.32 -18.32 -1.75
CA ALA A 162 -8.98 -16.90 -1.87
C ALA A 162 -8.62 -16.50 -3.31
N GLU A 163 -9.16 -15.37 -3.74
CA GLU A 163 -8.73 -14.67 -4.94
C GLU A 163 -7.61 -13.69 -4.58
N PHE A 164 -6.38 -14.04 -4.91
CA PHE A 164 -5.21 -13.24 -4.52
C PHE A 164 -5.01 -12.01 -5.42
N CYS A 165 -4.76 -10.87 -4.79
CA CYS A 165 -4.29 -9.66 -5.47
C CYS A 165 -2.75 -9.61 -5.40
N TYR A 166 -2.08 -10.21 -6.38
CA TYR A 166 -0.62 -10.33 -6.38
C TYR A 166 0.11 -8.98 -6.50
N ASP A 167 -0.53 -7.91 -7.00
CA ASP A 167 0.07 -6.57 -7.04
C ASP A 167 0.43 -6.05 -5.62
N ALA A 168 -0.24 -6.54 -4.58
CA ALA A 168 0.09 -6.21 -3.19
C ALA A 168 1.45 -6.76 -2.71
N LEU A 169 2.05 -7.69 -3.47
CA LEU A 169 3.42 -8.15 -3.20
C LEU A 169 4.45 -7.04 -3.41
N VAL A 170 4.19 -6.10 -4.34
CA VAL A 170 5.10 -4.98 -4.62
C VAL A 170 5.34 -4.12 -3.36
N PRO A 171 4.32 -3.54 -2.72
CA PRO A 171 4.52 -2.80 -1.48
C PRO A 171 5.02 -3.67 -0.32
N LEU A 172 4.60 -4.95 -0.21
CA LEU A 172 5.12 -5.86 0.83
C LEU A 172 6.63 -6.06 0.71
N LEU A 173 7.11 -6.35 -0.50
CA LEU A 173 8.54 -6.56 -0.75
C LEU A 173 9.33 -5.26 -0.60
N ALA A 174 8.75 -4.10 -0.91
CA ALA A 174 9.37 -2.81 -0.64
C ALA A 174 9.56 -2.53 0.85
N MET A 175 8.60 -2.95 1.70
CA MET A 175 8.77 -2.89 3.16
C MET A 175 9.89 -3.82 3.64
N VAL A 176 9.95 -5.05 3.11
CA VAL A 176 11.04 -6.00 3.40
C VAL A 176 12.40 -5.40 3.00
N ARG A 177 12.48 -4.79 1.82
CA ARG A 177 13.66 -4.07 1.35
C ARG A 177 14.06 -2.96 2.32
N ALA A 178 13.11 -2.14 2.77
CA ALA A 178 13.38 -1.08 3.74
C ALA A 178 13.96 -1.62 5.05
N CYS A 179 13.47 -2.76 5.55
CA CYS A 179 14.05 -3.43 6.72
C CYS A 179 15.49 -3.88 6.47
N ILE A 180 15.77 -4.55 5.34
CA ILE A 180 17.10 -5.05 4.98
C ILE A 180 18.12 -3.88 4.91
N TYR A 181 17.70 -2.73 4.39
CA TYR A 181 18.57 -1.57 4.19
C TYR A 181 18.48 -0.48 5.26
N SER A 182 17.75 -0.73 6.36
CA SER A 182 17.58 0.23 7.47
C SER A 182 18.87 0.55 8.23
N GLY A 183 19.99 -0.12 7.91
CA GLY A 183 21.30 0.10 8.50
C GLY A 183 21.42 -0.43 9.94
N ASN A 184 22.65 -0.49 10.45
CA ASN A 184 22.96 -1.01 11.79
C ASN A 184 22.40 -0.14 12.94
N GLU A 185 21.81 1.02 12.65
CA GLU A 185 21.19 1.91 13.63
C GLU A 185 19.81 1.40 14.09
N ALA A 186 19.16 0.55 13.30
CA ALA A 186 17.87 -0.07 13.62
C ALA A 186 18.02 -1.47 14.24
N LEU A 187 18.85 -1.57 15.29
CA LEU A 187 18.98 -2.72 16.20
C LEU A 187 17.69 -2.96 17.04
N GLU A 188 16.53 -2.67 16.48
CA GLU A 188 15.22 -2.95 17.03
C GLU A 188 14.72 -4.26 16.42
N GLY A 189 14.10 -5.14 17.23
CA GLY A 189 13.74 -6.50 16.82
C GLY A 189 12.86 -6.60 15.57
N TRP A 190 12.10 -5.55 15.24
CA TRP A 190 11.18 -5.53 14.10
C TRP A 190 11.87 -5.61 12.74
N THR A 191 13.11 -5.13 12.61
CA THR A 191 13.86 -5.16 11.33
C THR A 191 14.19 -6.58 10.88
N ILE A 192 14.16 -7.54 11.81
CA ILE A 192 14.34 -8.97 11.53
C ILE A 192 13.00 -9.69 11.59
N GLU A 193 12.21 -9.47 12.63
CA GLU A 193 10.96 -10.20 12.87
C GLU A 193 9.93 -10.00 11.75
N TYR A 194 9.73 -8.74 11.31
CA TYR A 194 8.70 -8.42 10.34
C TYR A 194 8.99 -8.97 8.94
N PRO A 195 10.17 -8.73 8.33
CA PRO A 195 10.47 -9.34 7.05
C PRO A 195 10.53 -10.87 7.11
N CYS A 196 10.98 -11.45 8.24
CA CYS A 196 10.95 -12.89 8.43
C CYS A 196 9.51 -13.44 8.36
N ALA A 197 8.56 -12.81 9.05
CA ALA A 197 7.15 -13.21 9.00
C ALA A 197 6.55 -13.07 7.59
N VAL A 198 6.90 -12.02 6.83
CA VAL A 198 6.48 -11.86 5.42
C VAL A 198 7.07 -12.97 4.53
N VAL A 199 8.36 -13.27 4.66
CA VAL A 199 9.02 -14.33 3.86
C VAL A 199 8.46 -15.71 4.20
N GLN A 200 8.20 -15.99 5.48
CA GLN A 200 7.56 -17.24 5.91
C GLN A 200 6.17 -17.39 5.28
N MET A 201 5.40 -16.31 5.26
CA MET A 201 4.08 -16.25 4.65
C MET A 201 4.12 -16.46 3.12
N ILE A 202 5.04 -15.79 2.42
CA ILE A 202 5.27 -16.00 0.97
C ILE A 202 5.68 -17.45 0.68
N THR A 203 6.58 -18.00 1.47
CA THR A 203 7.04 -19.40 1.35
C THR A 203 5.88 -20.37 1.55
N PHE A 204 5.01 -20.09 2.53
CA PHE A 204 3.83 -20.89 2.78
C PHE A 204 2.84 -20.84 1.60
N LEU A 205 2.58 -19.65 1.05
CA LEU A 205 1.72 -19.50 -0.14
C LEU A 205 2.30 -20.25 -1.35
N TYR A 206 3.62 -20.18 -1.56
CA TYR A 206 4.30 -20.92 -2.63
C TYR A 206 4.12 -22.44 -2.52
N GLN A 207 4.15 -22.98 -1.31
CA GLN A 207 3.99 -24.42 -1.09
C GLN A 207 2.54 -24.89 -1.17
N ASN A 208 1.57 -24.04 -0.80
CA ASN A 208 0.18 -24.45 -0.58
C ASN A 208 -0.81 -23.94 -1.64
N SER A 209 -0.43 -22.96 -2.47
CA SER A 209 -1.27 -22.42 -3.55
C SER A 209 -0.66 -22.68 -4.93
N PRO A 210 -1.28 -23.54 -5.75
CA PRO A 210 -0.84 -23.74 -7.14
C PRO A 210 -0.85 -22.45 -7.96
N SER A 211 -1.81 -21.56 -7.71
CA SER A 211 -1.91 -20.26 -8.40
C SER A 211 -0.79 -19.30 -7.99
N PHE A 212 -0.40 -19.31 -6.71
CA PHE A 212 0.76 -18.54 -6.26
C PHE A 212 2.06 -19.14 -6.82
N TYR A 213 2.16 -20.47 -6.88
CA TYR A 213 3.32 -21.16 -7.45
C TYR A 213 3.56 -20.74 -8.90
N THR A 214 2.53 -20.72 -9.74
CA THR A 214 2.66 -20.27 -11.15
C THR A 214 3.03 -18.80 -11.23
N MET A 215 2.38 -17.94 -10.43
CA MET A 215 2.70 -16.51 -10.35
C MET A 215 4.14 -16.26 -9.90
N ALA A 216 4.66 -17.02 -8.93
CA ALA A 216 6.01 -16.88 -8.42
C ALA A 216 7.10 -17.23 -9.45
N HIS A 217 6.76 -17.95 -10.51
CA HIS A 217 7.66 -18.22 -11.64
C HIS A 217 7.46 -17.23 -12.80
N SER A 218 6.58 -16.24 -12.66
CA SER A 218 6.48 -15.15 -13.62
C SER A 218 7.73 -14.27 -13.58
N GLU A 219 8.09 -13.71 -14.73
CA GLU A 219 9.21 -12.77 -14.83
C GLU A 219 9.01 -11.55 -13.91
N GLU A 220 7.78 -11.04 -13.85
CA GLU A 220 7.39 -9.89 -13.03
C GLU A 220 7.68 -10.12 -11.54
N PHE A 221 7.29 -11.28 -11.00
CA PHE A 221 7.55 -11.61 -9.60
C PHE A 221 9.04 -11.77 -9.31
N VAL A 222 9.77 -12.49 -10.18
CA VAL A 222 11.20 -12.73 -10.01
C VAL A 222 11.97 -11.41 -10.04
N LEU A 223 11.63 -10.50 -10.96
CA LEU A 223 12.22 -9.16 -11.02
C LEU A 223 11.88 -8.35 -9.78
N ALA A 224 10.62 -8.30 -9.34
CA ALA A 224 10.22 -7.57 -8.13
C ALA A 224 10.95 -8.09 -6.88
N MET A 225 11.07 -9.41 -6.73
CA MET A 225 11.82 -10.04 -5.64
C MET A 225 13.30 -9.67 -5.72
N PHE A 226 13.91 -9.72 -6.91
CA PHE A 226 15.31 -9.38 -7.10
C PHE A 226 15.61 -7.90 -6.82
N PHE A 227 14.78 -6.98 -7.30
CA PHE A 227 14.88 -5.55 -6.98
C PHE A 227 14.73 -5.27 -5.49
N SER A 228 13.92 -6.05 -4.79
CA SER A 228 13.76 -5.93 -3.35
C SER A 228 14.99 -6.36 -2.57
N LEU A 229 15.79 -7.28 -3.14
CA LEU A 229 17.02 -7.79 -2.54
C LEU A 229 18.27 -7.00 -2.95
N ILE A 230 18.23 -6.19 -4.00
CA ILE A 230 19.37 -5.38 -4.46
C ILE A 230 19.32 -3.99 -3.85
N GLN A 231 20.49 -3.53 -3.39
CA GLN A 231 20.70 -2.15 -3.00
C GLN A 231 20.74 -1.32 -4.28
N VAL A 232 19.59 -0.81 -4.72
CA VAL A 232 19.58 0.21 -5.76
C VAL A 232 20.20 1.44 -5.12
N PHE A 233 21.47 1.71 -5.44
CA PHE A 233 22.13 2.96 -5.09
C PHE A 233 21.24 4.11 -5.62
N GLN A 234 20.57 4.81 -4.72
CA GLN A 234 19.98 6.12 -4.97
C GLN A 234 20.98 7.20 -4.57
#